data_AF-A0A382C757-F1
#
_entry.id   AF-A0A382C757-F1
#
_cell.length_a   1.000
_cell.length_b   1.000
_cell.length_c   1.000
_cell.angle_alpha   90.00
_cell.angle_beta   90.00
_cell.angle_gamma   90.00
#
_symmetry.space_group_name_H-M   'P 1'
#
loop_
_entity.id
_entity.type
_entity.pdbx_description
1 polymer ?
#
loop_
_entity_poly.entity_id
_entity_poly.type
_entity_poly.pdbx_seq_one_letter_code
_entity_poly.pdbx_strand_id
1 'polypeptide(L)'
;GFDDQDVEYPFPFWNPADQRYYVYYLGQQGNSKPRLKQTGLLVGDGDFGQWQRVGTEPVVTVGGRHEQHGASHPSVAIADDMIHMVYTGESPAPDERRQILYNVPSICHATAPTSNPAQVTKDLANPVFSGSGQAWDSCGVREAEILKGPDFFHIFYGGYDGRRWSIGHVRTRDFRTFEPNPHNPIFTPSTDPDAWDCDGLLTPQVFAMNGTYYMIYAGLKGSGWNRVSAVQTGLAVAGV
;
A
#
# COMPACT_ATOMS: atom_id res chain seq x y z
N GLY A 1 21.03 -0.38 10.33
CA GLY A 1 19.79 0.33 10.67
C GLY A 1 18.69 -0.70 10.76
N PHE A 2 17.44 -0.28 10.92
CA PHE A 2 16.29 -1.18 10.84
C PHE A 2 16.07 -1.77 9.42
N ASP A 3 16.82 -1.30 8.42
CA ASP A 3 16.72 -1.63 7.00
C ASP A 3 18.01 -2.29 6.47
N ASP A 4 18.65 -3.12 7.29
CA ASP A 4 19.96 -3.71 7.00
C ASP A 4 19.92 -4.93 6.07
N GLN A 5 18.74 -5.54 5.87
CA GLN A 5 18.59 -6.68 4.96
C GLN A 5 17.96 -6.31 3.63
N ASP A 6 16.90 -5.51 3.66
CA ASP A 6 16.11 -5.22 2.45
C ASP A 6 15.44 -3.85 2.54
N VAL A 7 15.23 -3.25 1.37
CA VAL A 7 14.46 -2.03 1.17
C VAL A 7 13.47 -2.23 0.02
N GLU A 8 12.19 -2.03 0.28
CA GLU A 8 11.10 -2.29 -0.66
C GLU A 8 10.11 -1.10 -0.69
N TYR A 9 9.23 -1.07 -1.69
CA TYR A 9 8.09 -0.13 -1.80
C TYR A 9 8.43 1.34 -1.51
N PRO A 10 9.37 1.95 -2.26
CA PRO A 10 9.62 3.37 -2.15
C PRO A 10 8.41 4.15 -2.67
N PHE A 11 7.90 5.08 -1.86
CA PHE A 11 6.87 6.01 -2.26
C PHE A 11 7.39 7.44 -2.21
N PRO A 12 7.88 7.98 -3.35
CA PRO A 12 8.37 9.36 -3.44
C PRO A 12 7.21 10.36 -3.42
N PHE A 13 7.42 11.49 -2.75
CA PHE A 13 6.52 12.63 -2.79
C PHE A 13 7.28 13.95 -2.69
N TRP A 14 6.70 15.00 -3.29
CA TRP A 14 7.18 16.37 -3.17
C TRP A 14 6.60 17.00 -1.89
N ASN A 15 7.47 17.52 -1.01
CA ASN A 15 7.05 18.25 0.17
C ASN A 15 7.03 19.76 -0.11
N PRO A 16 5.85 20.42 -0.13
CA PRO A 16 5.76 21.84 -0.47
C PRO A 16 6.29 22.75 0.64
N ALA A 17 6.38 22.27 1.89
CA ALA A 17 6.79 23.09 3.03
C ALA A 17 8.27 23.50 2.99
N ASP A 18 9.14 22.62 2.47
CA ASP A 18 10.58 22.85 2.38
C ASP A 18 11.15 22.69 0.97
N GLN A 19 10.30 22.41 -0.01
CA GLN A 19 10.66 22.24 -1.42
C GLN A 19 11.70 21.11 -1.64
N ARG A 20 11.52 19.99 -0.94
CA ARG A 20 12.35 18.79 -1.11
C ARG A 20 11.53 17.57 -1.47
N TYR A 21 12.20 16.55 -1.98
CA TYR A 21 11.58 15.25 -2.18
C TYR A 21 11.88 14.33 -1.00
N TYR A 22 10.87 13.59 -0.60
CA TYR A 22 10.95 12.58 0.43
C TYR A 22 10.48 11.24 -0.11
N VAL A 23 10.95 10.15 0.48
CA VAL A 23 10.50 8.80 0.17
C VAL A 23 10.20 8.08 1.47
N TYR A 24 8.94 7.72 1.71
CA TYR A 24 8.66 6.66 2.66
C TYR A 24 8.95 5.33 2.00
N TYR A 25 9.69 4.46 2.68
CA TYR A 25 10.09 3.16 2.13
C TYR A 25 9.98 2.09 3.20
N LEU A 26 9.75 0.86 2.78
CA LEU A 26 9.80 -0.30 3.66
C LEU A 26 11.25 -0.72 3.89
N GLY A 27 11.65 -0.90 5.14
CA GLY A 27 12.89 -1.55 5.53
C GLY A 27 12.63 -2.83 6.32
N GLN A 28 13.54 -3.79 6.18
CA GLN A 28 13.52 -5.03 6.96
C GLN A 28 14.80 -5.16 7.79
N GLN A 29 14.62 -5.45 9.09
CA GLN A 29 15.72 -5.75 9.99
C GLN A 29 15.92 -7.25 10.13
N GLY A 30 17.14 -7.71 9.88
CA GLY A 30 17.54 -9.11 10.08
C GLY A 30 16.75 -10.13 9.24
N ASN A 31 17.12 -11.41 9.38
CA ASN A 31 16.55 -12.52 8.61
C ASN A 31 15.69 -13.47 9.47
N SER A 32 15.46 -13.15 10.73
CA SER A 32 14.60 -13.91 11.63
C SER A 32 13.12 -13.78 11.25
N LYS A 33 12.35 -14.84 11.51
CA LYS A 33 10.88 -14.82 11.35
C LYS A 33 10.24 -14.48 12.71
N PRO A 34 9.16 -13.67 12.76
CA PRO A 34 8.57 -12.94 11.63
C PRO A 34 9.50 -11.81 11.16
N ARG A 35 9.53 -11.57 9.85
CA ARG A 35 10.32 -10.48 9.28
C ARG A 35 9.71 -9.17 9.76
N LEU A 36 10.47 -8.38 10.53
CA LEU A 36 10.01 -7.08 11.02
C LEU A 36 10.14 -6.06 9.90
N LYS A 37 9.05 -5.86 9.18
CA LYS A 37 8.88 -4.86 8.12
C LYS A 37 8.37 -3.56 8.74
N GLN A 38 9.15 -2.48 8.63
CA GLN A 38 8.86 -1.15 9.19
C GLN A 38 9.14 -0.06 8.15
N THR A 39 8.61 1.15 8.34
CA THR A 39 8.78 2.24 7.35
C THR A 39 9.87 3.21 7.77
N GLY A 40 10.81 3.51 6.88
CA GLY A 40 11.79 4.60 7.01
C GLY A 40 11.45 5.81 6.16
N LEU A 41 12.34 6.79 6.21
CA LEU A 41 12.24 8.02 5.45
C LEU A 41 13.59 8.39 4.81
N LEU A 42 13.57 8.62 3.50
CA LEU A 42 14.66 9.24 2.76
C LEU A 42 14.30 10.69 2.42
N VAL A 43 15.32 11.51 2.19
CA VAL A 43 15.21 12.86 1.67
C VAL A 43 16.22 13.06 0.54
N GLY A 44 15.84 13.86 -0.45
CA GLY A 44 16.68 14.22 -1.59
C GLY A 44 16.38 15.64 -2.08
N ASP A 45 17.35 16.22 -2.80
CA ASP A 45 17.30 17.61 -3.26
C ASP A 45 16.72 17.74 -4.69
N GLY A 46 16.05 16.69 -5.17
CA GLY A 46 15.33 16.70 -6.45
C GLY A 46 16.14 16.29 -7.68
N ASP A 47 17.38 15.85 -7.51
CA ASP A 47 18.17 15.24 -8.61
C ASP A 47 17.74 13.80 -8.95
N PHE A 48 16.91 13.19 -8.09
CA PHE A 48 16.46 11.79 -8.12
C PHE A 48 17.56 10.73 -8.13
N GLY A 49 18.83 11.12 -8.06
CA GLY A 49 20.00 10.24 -8.09
C GLY A 49 20.66 10.05 -6.73
N GLN A 50 20.47 10.99 -5.80
CA GLN A 50 21.05 10.94 -4.46
C GLN A 50 19.97 11.04 -3.39
N TRP A 51 19.95 10.04 -2.49
CA TRP A 51 19.00 9.96 -1.39
C TRP A 51 19.74 9.73 -0.08
N GLN A 52 19.32 10.45 0.96
CA GLN A 52 19.86 10.33 2.31
C GLN A 52 18.79 9.83 3.26
N ARG A 53 19.15 8.89 4.14
CA ARG A 53 18.26 8.49 5.24
C ARG A 53 18.10 9.67 6.20
N VAL A 54 16.87 9.99 6.57
CA VAL A 54 16.58 11.02 7.58
C VAL A 54 17.01 10.55 8.98
N GLY A 55 17.00 9.23 9.22
CA GLY A 55 17.47 8.62 10.46
C GLY A 55 17.77 7.13 10.32
N THR A 56 18.30 6.51 11.37
CA THR A 56 18.60 5.07 11.42
C THR A 56 17.48 4.22 12.01
N GLU A 57 16.47 4.87 12.56
CA GLU A 57 15.27 4.27 13.15
C GLU A 57 14.07 4.43 12.21
N PRO A 58 13.10 3.50 12.23
CA PRO A 58 11.90 3.61 11.42
C PRO A 58 10.98 4.72 11.95
N VAL A 59 10.33 5.43 11.03
CA VAL A 59 9.32 6.46 11.30
C VAL A 59 7.93 5.85 11.49
N VAL A 60 7.65 4.68 10.92
CA VAL A 60 6.49 3.85 11.28
C VAL A 60 6.99 2.51 11.81
N THR A 61 6.84 2.31 13.11
CA THR A 61 7.23 1.07 13.79
C THR A 61 6.14 0.00 13.69
N VAL A 62 6.39 -1.22 14.15
CA VAL A 62 5.32 -2.17 14.46
C VAL A 62 4.73 -1.84 15.84
N GLY A 63 3.40 -1.83 15.97
CA GLY A 63 2.68 -1.52 17.18
C GLY A 63 1.26 -2.12 17.18
N GLY A 64 0.98 -3.00 18.15
CA GLY A 64 -0.33 -3.65 18.27
C GLY A 64 -0.47 -4.91 17.41
N ARG A 65 -1.64 -5.55 17.51
CA ARG A 65 -1.89 -6.88 16.92
C ARG A 65 -2.09 -6.84 15.40
N HIS A 66 -2.63 -5.74 14.87
CA HIS A 66 -3.00 -5.61 13.45
C HIS A 66 -1.80 -5.51 12.50
N GLU A 67 -0.60 -5.24 13.03
CA GLU A 67 0.64 -5.09 12.26
C GLU A 67 1.81 -5.88 12.88
N GLN A 68 1.51 -6.90 13.71
CA GLN A 68 2.52 -7.70 14.42
C GLN A 68 3.51 -8.40 13.49
N HIS A 69 3.11 -8.74 12.25
CA HIS A 69 3.99 -9.32 11.24
C HIS A 69 4.60 -8.27 10.29
N GLY A 70 4.26 -6.99 10.44
CA GLY A 70 4.82 -5.91 9.64
C GLY A 70 3.85 -4.75 9.40
N ALA A 71 4.44 -3.59 9.12
CA ALA A 71 3.79 -2.42 8.54
C ALA A 71 4.49 -2.12 7.20
N SER A 72 3.82 -2.38 6.08
CA SER A 72 4.41 -2.36 4.72
C SER A 72 3.66 -1.46 3.74
N HIS A 73 4.24 -1.23 2.56
CA HIS A 73 3.62 -0.51 1.44
C HIS A 73 3.02 0.85 1.83
N PRO A 74 3.85 1.83 2.23
CA PRO A 74 3.36 3.18 2.46
C PRO A 74 2.95 3.82 1.13
N SER A 75 1.85 4.55 1.14
CA SER A 75 1.45 5.48 0.08
C SER A 75 0.99 6.76 0.74
N VAL A 76 1.36 7.92 0.17
CA VAL A 76 1.05 9.21 0.80
C VAL A 76 0.39 10.20 -0.14
N ALA A 77 -0.48 11.02 0.43
CA ALA A 77 -1.00 12.22 -0.20
C ALA A 77 -0.95 13.39 0.78
N ILE A 78 -0.63 14.58 0.26
CA ILE A 78 -0.63 15.79 1.06
C ILE A 78 -2.01 16.46 0.94
N ALA A 79 -2.56 16.86 2.08
CA ALA A 79 -3.71 17.74 2.18
C ALA A 79 -3.37 18.83 3.20
N ASP A 80 -3.49 20.08 2.77
CA ASP A 80 -3.10 21.25 3.55
C ASP A 80 -1.63 21.15 4.03
N ASP A 81 -1.38 21.21 5.33
CA ASP A 81 -0.06 21.08 5.96
C ASP A 81 0.24 19.66 6.46
N MET A 82 -0.61 18.69 6.11
CA MET A 82 -0.54 17.31 6.60
C MET A 82 -0.23 16.31 5.48
N ILE A 83 0.71 15.40 5.77
CA ILE A 83 0.95 14.19 5.01
C ILE A 83 0.01 13.12 5.56
N HIS A 84 -0.90 12.62 4.73
CA HIS A 84 -1.71 11.45 5.02
C HIS A 84 -1.04 10.22 4.41
N MET A 85 -0.80 9.20 5.24
CA MET A 85 -0.21 7.93 4.84
C MET A 85 -1.22 6.81 5.02
N VAL A 86 -1.41 6.01 3.98
CA VAL A 86 -1.98 4.66 4.11
C VAL A 86 -0.88 3.64 4.01
N TYR A 87 -1.00 2.55 4.77
CA TYR A 87 -0.04 1.46 4.76
C TYR A 87 -0.72 0.13 5.10
N THR A 88 -0.08 -0.98 4.78
CA THR A 88 -0.58 -2.33 5.07
C THR A 88 -0.13 -2.76 6.45
N GLY A 89 -1.07 -2.97 7.36
CA GLY A 89 -0.84 -3.70 8.61
C GLY A 89 -1.00 -5.19 8.39
N GLU A 90 0.01 -5.97 8.76
CA GLU A 90 0.04 -7.42 8.61
C GLU A 90 -0.15 -8.12 9.96
N SER A 91 -1.34 -8.68 10.20
CA SER A 91 -1.62 -9.44 11.42
C SER A 91 -1.40 -10.95 11.21
N PRO A 92 -1.12 -11.74 12.25
CA PRO A 92 -0.97 -13.18 12.10
C PRO A 92 -2.25 -13.83 11.59
N ALA A 93 -2.14 -14.71 10.59
CA ALA A 93 -3.29 -15.48 10.15
C ALA A 93 -3.76 -16.43 11.27
N PRO A 94 -5.08 -16.47 11.56
CA PRO A 94 -5.62 -17.45 12.49
C PRO A 94 -5.45 -18.87 11.94
N ASP A 95 -5.44 -19.87 12.81
CA ASP A 95 -5.06 -21.25 12.49
C ASP A 95 -5.83 -21.80 11.27
N GLU A 96 -7.14 -21.53 11.21
CA GLU A 96 -8.05 -21.96 10.15
C GLU A 96 -7.74 -21.34 8.77
N ARG A 97 -6.98 -20.23 8.71
CA ARG A 97 -6.67 -19.51 7.47
C ARG A 97 -5.23 -19.64 6.99
N ARG A 98 -4.35 -20.30 7.75
CA ARG A 98 -2.92 -20.43 7.41
C ARG A 98 -2.64 -21.14 6.09
N GLN A 99 -3.60 -21.92 5.59
CA GLN A 99 -3.48 -22.62 4.32
C GLN A 99 -3.67 -21.69 3.10
N ILE A 100 -4.42 -20.60 3.27
CA ILE A 100 -4.73 -19.66 2.19
C ILE A 100 -3.92 -18.37 2.26
N LEU A 101 -3.52 -17.93 3.48
CA LEU A 101 -2.79 -16.69 3.71
C LEU A 101 -1.79 -16.83 4.86
N TYR A 102 -0.62 -16.19 4.74
CA TYR A 102 0.39 -16.13 5.79
C TYR A 102 0.04 -15.12 6.90
N ASN A 103 -0.56 -14.00 6.52
CA ASN A 103 -1.02 -12.92 7.39
C ASN A 103 -2.43 -12.49 6.98
N VAL A 104 -3.15 -11.76 7.84
CA VAL A 104 -4.39 -11.06 7.48
C VAL A 104 -4.02 -9.60 7.28
N PRO A 105 -3.84 -9.15 6.03
CA PRO A 105 -3.50 -7.77 5.79
C PRO A 105 -4.75 -6.88 5.87
N SER A 106 -4.53 -5.68 6.36
CA SER A 106 -5.53 -4.62 6.50
C SER A 106 -4.88 -3.28 6.19
N ILE A 107 -5.68 -2.26 5.85
CA ILE A 107 -5.17 -0.91 5.59
C ILE A 107 -5.24 -0.09 6.88
N CYS A 108 -4.10 0.47 7.24
CA CYS A 108 -3.90 1.39 8.34
C CYS A 108 -3.68 2.82 7.81
N HIS A 109 -3.88 3.80 8.68
CA HIS A 109 -3.67 5.22 8.42
C HIS A 109 -2.70 5.82 9.44
N ALA A 110 -1.89 6.77 8.99
CA ALA A 110 -1.06 7.60 9.83
C ALA A 110 -0.93 8.99 9.22
N THR A 111 -0.43 9.93 10.01
CA THR A 111 -0.21 11.32 9.58
C THR A 111 1.14 11.84 10.02
N ALA A 112 1.73 12.74 9.26
CA ALA A 112 2.88 13.55 9.68
C ALA A 112 2.69 15.01 9.24
N PRO A 113 3.15 16.00 10.01
CA PRO A 113 3.15 17.38 9.53
C PRO A 113 4.18 17.53 8.39
N THR A 114 3.85 18.31 7.37
CA THR A 114 4.77 18.66 6.27
C THR A 114 6.03 19.39 6.77
N SER A 115 5.95 20.08 7.91
CA SER A 115 7.09 20.71 8.57
C SER A 115 8.05 19.71 9.23
N ASN A 116 7.62 18.46 9.47
CA ASN A 116 8.46 17.40 9.99
C ASN A 116 7.96 16.01 9.53
N PRO A 117 8.30 15.59 8.30
CA PRO A 117 7.83 14.32 7.74
C PRO A 117 8.28 13.07 8.55
N ALA A 118 9.28 13.19 9.41
CA ALA A 118 9.70 12.08 10.29
C ALA A 118 8.78 11.87 11.50
N GLN A 119 7.96 12.87 11.87
CA GLN A 119 7.08 12.82 13.04
C GLN A 119 5.73 12.16 12.69
N VAL A 120 5.75 10.86 12.46
CA VAL A 120 4.53 10.10 12.12
C VAL A 120 3.72 9.77 13.37
N THR A 121 2.43 10.06 13.32
CA THR A 121 1.42 9.68 14.32
C THR A 121 0.45 8.70 13.69
N LYS A 122 0.36 7.49 14.24
CA LYS A 122 -0.61 6.48 13.78
C LYS A 122 -2.02 6.82 14.22
N ASP A 123 -2.98 6.44 13.40
CA ASP A 123 -4.38 6.51 13.78
C ASP A 123 -4.70 5.48 14.89
N LEU A 124 -5.34 5.95 15.96
CA LEU A 124 -5.76 5.12 17.09
C LEU A 124 -6.82 4.06 16.73
N ALA A 125 -7.56 4.23 15.63
CA ALA A 125 -8.51 3.22 15.17
C ALA A 125 -7.90 2.26 14.13
N ASN A 126 -6.57 2.21 13.98
CA ASN A 126 -5.96 1.23 13.09
C ASN A 126 -6.30 -0.22 13.49
N PRO A 127 -6.63 -1.09 12.51
CA PRO A 127 -6.69 -0.78 11.08
C PRO A 127 -7.98 -0.03 10.70
N VAL A 128 -7.86 0.97 9.83
CA VAL A 128 -9.00 1.80 9.41
C VAL A 128 -9.88 1.12 8.35
N PHE A 129 -9.34 0.16 7.60
CA PHE A 129 -10.10 -0.55 6.56
C PHE A 129 -9.65 -2.00 6.43
N SER A 130 -10.60 -2.94 6.51
CA SER A 130 -10.34 -4.40 6.50
C SER A 130 -11.06 -5.13 5.35
N GLY A 131 -11.52 -4.40 4.34
CA GLY A 131 -12.33 -4.92 3.24
C GLY A 131 -13.72 -4.30 3.19
N SER A 132 -14.36 -4.42 2.02
CA SER A 132 -15.69 -3.87 1.73
C SER A 132 -16.84 -4.68 2.35
N GLY A 133 -16.53 -5.88 2.86
CA GLY A 133 -17.52 -6.86 3.32
C GLY A 133 -18.11 -7.72 2.19
N GLN A 134 -17.66 -7.53 0.95
CA GLN A 134 -18.04 -8.36 -0.18
C GLN A 134 -17.11 -9.58 -0.31
N ALA A 135 -17.53 -10.59 -1.08
CA ALA A 135 -16.79 -11.86 -1.19
C ALA A 135 -15.37 -11.68 -1.75
N TRP A 136 -15.18 -10.73 -2.67
CA TRP A 136 -13.93 -10.58 -3.43
C TRP A 136 -12.75 -10.02 -2.61
N ASP A 137 -13.02 -9.35 -1.48
CA ASP A 137 -12.01 -8.83 -0.56
C ASP A 137 -12.19 -9.32 0.89
N SER A 138 -12.99 -10.38 1.06
CA SER A 138 -13.38 -10.93 2.36
C SER A 138 -12.23 -11.50 3.19
N CYS A 139 -11.11 -11.89 2.55
CA CYS A 139 -10.00 -12.53 3.23
C CYS A 139 -8.85 -11.58 3.58
N GLY A 140 -8.86 -10.34 3.09
CA GLY A 140 -7.87 -9.33 3.42
C GLY A 140 -7.65 -8.31 2.31
N VAL A 141 -7.09 -7.17 2.71
CA VAL A 141 -6.79 -6.04 1.83
C VAL A 141 -5.38 -5.53 2.03
N ARG A 142 -4.67 -5.16 0.97
CA ARG A 142 -3.27 -4.73 1.05
C ARG A 142 -2.83 -3.81 -0.07
N GLU A 143 -1.62 -3.29 0.08
CA GLU A 143 -0.82 -2.64 -0.97
C GLU A 143 -1.60 -1.49 -1.60
N ALA A 144 -2.16 -0.65 -0.72
CA ALA A 144 -3.05 0.41 -1.12
C ALA A 144 -2.30 1.67 -1.58
N GLU A 145 -2.93 2.38 -2.51
CA GLU A 145 -2.52 3.67 -3.01
C GLU A 145 -3.53 4.75 -2.63
N ILE A 146 -3.04 5.88 -2.14
CA ILE A 146 -3.85 7.06 -1.87
C ILE A 146 -3.68 8.12 -2.95
N LEU A 147 -4.81 8.56 -3.50
CA LEU A 147 -4.88 9.67 -4.44
C LEU A 147 -5.81 10.76 -3.86
N LYS A 148 -5.27 11.95 -3.62
CA LYS A 148 -6.09 13.10 -3.18
C LYS A 148 -6.85 13.69 -4.36
N GLY A 149 -8.17 13.57 -4.33
CA GLY A 149 -9.09 14.33 -5.17
C GLY A 149 -9.51 15.65 -4.51
N PRO A 150 -10.42 16.43 -5.12
CA PRO A 150 -10.90 17.68 -4.53
C PRO A 150 -11.57 17.45 -3.18
N ASP A 151 -12.55 16.54 -3.11
CA ASP A 151 -13.37 16.31 -1.91
C ASP A 151 -12.99 15.06 -1.11
N PHE A 152 -12.28 14.13 -1.73
CA PHE A 152 -12.04 12.80 -1.17
C PHE A 152 -10.57 12.38 -1.28
N PHE A 153 -10.15 11.52 -0.36
CA PHE A 153 -9.05 10.60 -0.58
C PHE A 153 -9.59 9.35 -1.25
N HIS A 154 -9.04 9.02 -2.42
CA HIS A 154 -9.35 7.80 -3.15
C HIS A 154 -8.32 6.75 -2.77
N ILE A 155 -8.78 5.60 -2.28
CA ILE A 155 -7.91 4.48 -1.90
C ILE A 155 -8.14 3.35 -2.90
N PHE A 156 -7.10 3.03 -3.66
CA PHE A 156 -7.05 1.86 -4.53
C PHE A 156 -6.33 0.76 -3.79
N TYR A 157 -6.84 -0.47 -3.79
CA TYR A 157 -6.29 -1.53 -2.94
C TYR A 157 -6.45 -2.91 -3.57
N GLY A 158 -5.54 -3.83 -3.22
CA GLY A 158 -5.69 -5.25 -3.51
C GLY A 158 -6.63 -5.91 -2.51
N GLY A 159 -7.66 -6.60 -2.98
CA GLY A 159 -8.56 -7.44 -2.17
C GLY A 159 -8.43 -8.92 -2.53
N TYR A 160 -8.50 -9.78 -1.51
CA TYR A 160 -8.36 -11.23 -1.67
C TYR A 160 -9.65 -11.99 -1.37
N ASP A 161 -10.03 -12.88 -2.28
CA ASP A 161 -11.22 -13.72 -2.17
C ASP A 161 -10.94 -15.11 -1.56
N GLY A 162 -9.69 -15.37 -1.17
CA GLY A 162 -9.23 -16.70 -0.74
C GLY A 162 -8.48 -17.47 -1.82
N ARG A 163 -8.49 -16.99 -3.07
CA ARG A 163 -7.86 -17.61 -4.25
C ARG A 163 -7.02 -16.64 -5.06
N ARG A 164 -7.54 -15.46 -5.42
CA ARG A 164 -6.87 -14.46 -6.27
C ARG A 164 -6.99 -13.07 -5.68
N TRP A 165 -6.03 -12.22 -6.02
CA TRP A 165 -6.06 -10.79 -5.71
C TRP A 165 -6.70 -10.02 -6.87
N SER A 166 -7.62 -9.12 -6.57
CA SER A 166 -8.20 -8.16 -7.52
C SER A 166 -8.06 -6.74 -6.97
N ILE A 167 -8.14 -5.73 -7.82
CA ILE A 167 -8.02 -4.33 -7.40
C ILE A 167 -9.41 -3.72 -7.24
N GLY A 168 -9.65 -3.12 -6.08
CA GLY A 168 -10.84 -2.31 -5.81
C GLY A 168 -10.51 -0.87 -5.48
N HIS A 169 -11.58 -0.10 -5.28
CA HIS A 169 -11.54 1.32 -4.98
C HIS A 169 -12.59 1.67 -3.91
N VAL A 170 -12.16 2.42 -2.91
CA VAL A 170 -13.05 3.12 -1.95
C VAL A 170 -12.64 4.59 -1.91
N ARG A 171 -13.56 5.45 -1.45
CA ARG A 171 -13.22 6.84 -1.15
C ARG A 171 -13.60 7.19 0.28
N THR A 172 -12.86 8.09 0.89
CA THR A 172 -13.09 8.55 2.26
C THR A 172 -12.76 10.04 2.39
N ARG A 173 -13.37 10.70 3.36
CA ARG A 173 -13.01 12.08 3.76
C ARG A 173 -12.23 12.11 5.07
N ASP A 174 -12.33 11.07 5.87
CA ASP A 174 -11.99 11.07 7.30
C ASP A 174 -11.19 9.83 7.74
N PHE A 175 -10.97 8.85 6.85
CA PHE A 175 -10.37 7.55 7.16
C PHE A 175 -11.14 6.77 8.26
N ARG A 176 -12.43 7.09 8.45
CA ARG A 176 -13.36 6.38 9.34
C ARG A 176 -14.47 5.71 8.54
N THR A 177 -14.97 6.44 7.55
CA THR A 177 -16.11 6.06 6.73
C THR A 177 -15.64 5.89 5.30
N PHE A 178 -15.90 4.72 4.72
CA PHE A 178 -15.45 4.36 3.37
C PHE A 178 -16.65 4.12 2.47
N GLU A 179 -16.69 4.83 1.36
CA GLU A 179 -17.70 4.67 0.31
C GLU A 179 -17.11 3.77 -0.79
N PRO A 180 -17.58 2.51 -0.95
CA PRO A 180 -17.08 1.62 -1.99
C PRO A 180 -17.52 2.07 -3.36
N ASN A 181 -16.66 1.86 -4.36
CA ASN A 181 -17.06 2.00 -5.75
C ASN A 181 -18.16 0.96 -6.07
N PRO A 182 -19.29 1.35 -6.66
CA PRO A 182 -20.35 0.40 -7.02
C PRO A 182 -19.91 -0.65 -8.05
N HIS A 183 -18.81 -0.40 -8.77
CA HIS A 183 -18.22 -1.33 -9.73
C HIS A 183 -17.09 -2.18 -9.16
N ASN A 184 -16.91 -2.21 -7.83
CA ASN A 184 -15.89 -3.07 -7.22
C ASN A 184 -16.14 -4.57 -7.51
N PRO A 185 -15.09 -5.36 -7.75
CA PRO A 185 -13.70 -4.95 -7.98
C PRO A 185 -13.57 -4.19 -9.31
N ILE A 186 -12.89 -3.03 -9.30
CA ILE A 186 -12.77 -2.18 -10.49
C ILE A 186 -11.78 -2.72 -11.52
N PHE A 187 -10.92 -3.66 -11.13
CA PHE A 187 -10.01 -4.32 -12.05
C PHE A 187 -9.71 -5.76 -11.59
N THR A 188 -9.97 -6.71 -12.48
CA THR A 188 -9.91 -8.15 -12.19
C THR A 188 -8.87 -8.84 -13.07
N PRO A 189 -8.24 -9.93 -12.60
CA PRO A 189 -7.33 -10.73 -13.41
C PRO A 189 -7.94 -11.11 -14.76
N SER A 190 -7.09 -11.26 -15.79
CA SER A 190 -7.54 -11.69 -17.11
C SER A 190 -8.32 -13.00 -17.03
N THR A 191 -9.37 -13.12 -17.85
CA THR A 191 -10.14 -14.35 -18.00
C THR A 191 -9.45 -15.35 -18.92
N ASP A 192 -8.49 -14.89 -19.73
CA ASP A 192 -7.62 -15.75 -20.53
C ASP A 192 -6.57 -16.40 -19.60
N PRO A 193 -6.59 -17.74 -19.41
CA PRO A 193 -5.64 -18.44 -18.55
C PRO A 193 -4.19 -18.36 -19.07
N ASP A 194 -3.99 -17.98 -20.33
CA ASP A 194 -2.66 -17.81 -20.91
C ASP A 194 -2.08 -16.41 -20.72
N ALA A 195 -2.90 -15.43 -20.33
CA ALA A 195 -2.45 -14.07 -20.03
C ALA A 195 -1.49 -14.03 -18.83
N TRP A 196 -0.60 -13.04 -18.83
CA TRP A 196 0.46 -12.88 -17.84
C TRP A 196 -0.05 -12.38 -16.47
N ASP A 197 -1.29 -11.91 -16.39
CA ASP A 197 -1.95 -11.35 -15.21
C ASP A 197 -3.25 -12.10 -14.83
N CYS A 198 -3.39 -13.37 -15.22
CA CYS A 198 -4.61 -14.17 -15.02
C CYS A 198 -4.83 -14.67 -13.58
N ASP A 199 -3.80 -14.70 -12.75
CA ASP A 199 -3.84 -15.30 -11.39
C ASP A 199 -3.89 -14.27 -10.26
N GLY A 200 -3.63 -12.99 -10.52
CA GLY A 200 -3.78 -11.96 -9.50
C GLY A 200 -3.27 -10.59 -9.93
N LEU A 201 -3.86 -9.55 -9.32
CA LEU A 201 -3.50 -8.15 -9.53
C LEU A 201 -3.23 -7.45 -8.20
N LEU A 202 -2.17 -6.64 -8.12
CA LEU A 202 -1.76 -5.90 -6.93
C LEU A 202 -1.05 -4.59 -7.25
N THR A 203 -0.62 -3.88 -6.20
CA THR A 203 0.13 -2.63 -6.24
C THR A 203 -0.41 -1.61 -7.23
N PRO A 204 -1.71 -1.23 -7.16
CA PRO A 204 -2.28 -0.23 -8.05
C PRO A 204 -1.68 1.14 -7.75
N GLN A 205 -0.91 1.73 -8.66
CA GLN A 205 -0.47 3.12 -8.56
C GLN A 205 -1.24 3.96 -9.59
N VAL A 206 -2.06 4.90 -9.12
CA VAL A 206 -2.99 5.67 -9.97
C VAL A 206 -2.53 7.12 -10.10
N PHE A 207 -2.46 7.60 -11.33
CA PHE A 207 -2.13 9.00 -11.63
C PHE A 207 -3.00 9.55 -12.76
N ALA A 208 -3.17 10.88 -12.77
CA ALA A 208 -3.90 11.59 -13.81
C ALA A 208 -2.93 12.20 -14.83
N MET A 209 -3.24 12.04 -16.12
CA MET A 209 -2.51 12.67 -17.20
C MET A 209 -3.47 12.99 -18.34
N ASN A 210 -3.43 14.22 -18.88
CA ASN A 210 -4.26 14.66 -20.00
C ASN A 210 -5.77 14.39 -19.82
N GLY A 211 -6.30 14.63 -18.60
CA GLY A 211 -7.72 14.42 -18.29
C GLY A 211 -8.15 12.96 -18.16
N THR A 212 -7.21 12.01 -18.20
CA THR A 212 -7.45 10.56 -18.06
C THR A 212 -6.72 10.01 -16.83
N TYR A 213 -7.28 8.97 -16.20
CA TYR A 213 -6.61 8.23 -15.14
C TYR A 213 -5.93 6.98 -15.69
N TYR A 214 -4.69 6.77 -15.26
CA TYR A 214 -3.87 5.62 -15.57
C TYR A 214 -3.56 4.88 -14.27
N MET A 215 -3.45 3.55 -14.35
CA MET A 215 -3.05 2.69 -13.25
C MET A 215 -1.88 1.82 -13.69
N ILE A 216 -0.72 2.00 -13.05
CA ILE A 216 0.34 1.00 -13.08
C ILE A 216 -0.03 -0.09 -12.07
N TYR A 217 0.09 -1.36 -12.45
CA TYR A 217 -0.26 -2.48 -11.58
C TYR A 217 0.72 -3.63 -11.74
N ALA A 218 0.84 -4.47 -10.72
CA ALA A 218 1.52 -5.76 -10.81
C ALA A 218 0.50 -6.84 -11.17
N GLY A 219 0.81 -7.64 -12.19
CA GLY A 219 0.06 -8.83 -12.57
C GLY A 219 0.87 -10.11 -12.32
N LEU A 220 0.15 -11.16 -11.96
CA LEU A 220 0.68 -12.47 -11.62
C LEU A 220 0.15 -13.55 -12.58
N LYS A 221 1.05 -14.41 -13.05
CA LYS A 221 0.73 -15.74 -13.59
C LYS A 221 1.47 -16.80 -12.79
N GLY A 222 0.74 -17.72 -12.16
CA GLY A 222 1.28 -18.80 -11.35
C GLY A 222 0.61 -18.96 -9.99
N SER A 223 1.27 -19.72 -9.12
CA SER A 223 0.68 -20.26 -7.88
C SER A 223 0.80 -19.35 -6.64
N GLY A 224 1.19 -18.09 -6.82
CA GLY A 224 1.24 -17.07 -5.78
C GLY A 224 2.49 -16.20 -5.81
N TRP A 225 2.40 -14.99 -5.26
CA TRP A 225 3.42 -13.93 -5.28
C TRP A 225 4.81 -14.31 -4.73
N ASN A 226 4.91 -15.40 -3.95
CA ASN A 226 6.17 -15.90 -3.36
C ASN A 226 6.48 -17.35 -3.75
N ARG A 227 5.91 -17.85 -4.86
CA ARG A 227 6.09 -19.23 -5.35
C ARG A 227 6.59 -19.22 -6.80
N VAL A 228 6.37 -20.32 -7.53
CA VAL A 228 6.61 -20.37 -8.98
C VAL A 228 5.54 -19.51 -9.67
N SER A 229 5.88 -18.25 -9.89
CA SER A 229 5.05 -17.28 -10.58
C SER A 229 5.90 -16.30 -11.38
N ALA A 230 5.37 -15.87 -12.52
CA ALA A 230 5.84 -14.69 -13.23
C ALA A 230 5.08 -13.48 -12.70
N VAL A 231 5.83 -12.42 -12.35
CA VAL A 231 5.27 -11.11 -12.00
C VAL A 231 5.73 -10.12 -13.05
N GLN A 232 4.78 -9.34 -13.58
CA GLN A 232 5.06 -8.29 -14.55
C GLN A 232 4.27 -7.03 -14.20
N THR A 233 4.67 -5.89 -14.79
CA THR A 233 4.01 -4.60 -14.61
C THR A 233 3.18 -4.28 -15.84
N GLY A 234 1.92 -3.91 -15.61
CA GLY A 234 1.00 -3.44 -16.65
C GLY A 234 0.60 -1.99 -16.45
N LEU A 235 -0.01 -1.43 -17.50
CA LEU A 235 -0.66 -0.13 -17.50
C LEU A 235 -2.12 -0.31 -17.90
N ALA A 236 -3.03 -0.01 -16.99
CA ALA A 236 -4.46 0.09 -17.26
C ALA A 236 -4.86 1.55 -17.44
N VAL A 237 -5.88 1.79 -18.25
CA VAL A 237 -6.43 3.12 -18.54
C VAL A 237 -7.91 3.11 -18.14
N ALA A 238 -8.35 4.13 -17.41
CA ALA A 238 -9.76 4.26 -17.09
C ALA A 238 -10.60 4.39 -18.38
N GLY A 239 -11.65 3.59 -18.50
CA GLY A 239 -12.60 3.71 -19.60
C GLY A 239 -13.33 5.06 -19.56
N VAL A 240 -13.69 5.55 -20.75
CA VAL A 240 -14.51 6.77 -20.94
C VAL A 240 -15.99 6.45 -20.83
#